data_AF-A0A670XPZ2-F1
#
_entry.id   AF-A0A670XPZ2-F1
#
_cell.length_a   1.000
_cell.length_b   1.000
_cell.length_c   1.000
_cell.angle_alpha   90.00
_cell.angle_beta   90.00
_cell.angle_gamma   90.00
#
_symmetry.space_group_name_H-M   'P 1'
#
loop_
_entity.id
_entity.type
_entity.pdbx_description
1 polymer ?
#
loop_
_entity_poly.entity_id
_entity_poly.type
_entity_poly.pdbx_seq_one_letter_code
_entity_poly.pdbx_strand_id
1 'polypeptide(L)'
;MVRVNLFRKWVLGILIFILVLTVCLWKETRKGIYISIKTESQTDHLQLWKWITVKSEMGQNKTVNGTGKVTLSNKESQVKFNNIEPKPEKIKVWNKYSSSQFLQPRLQMARKHYLKMNKYHVKYTGPKNTAKLSPEQVLCQLQKKINFRMITASDAPFNTPEWETYLPKTNISMELGKLGQCAVVSSAGSIKDSHLGAEIDSHDAILRFNGAPTKGFQVDVGEKTTIRLVNSQFVTVEEKTFVSDVQFNFGIIIMWDPAPYHASIYEWIQKPDFQFFESYKHYRERHPNQPFYILNPYIQWQLWDILQENSLEDIQPNPPSSGMLGIVLMMHFCDEVNVYEFLPSKRETGVCHYYQDTFDQACTLGAYHPLLFEKNMVKHLSQGTDEDIYNYGKVTLPGLRKAQC
;
A
#
# COMPACT_ATOMS: atom_id res chain seq x y z
N MET A 1 -5.20 66.69 -28.71
CA MET A 1 -4.22 65.85 -27.95
C MET A 1 -4.71 65.48 -26.53
N VAL A 2 -6.02 65.32 -26.28
CA VAL A 2 -6.58 65.04 -24.93
C VAL A 2 -7.20 63.63 -24.81
N ARG A 3 -7.78 63.09 -25.90
CA ARG A 3 -8.41 61.75 -25.91
C ARG A 3 -7.43 60.57 -25.73
N VAL A 4 -6.21 60.68 -26.26
CA VAL A 4 -5.18 59.62 -26.17
C VAL A 4 -4.69 59.43 -24.74
N ASN A 5 -4.63 60.50 -23.95
CA ASN A 5 -4.19 60.45 -22.56
C ASN A 5 -5.25 59.83 -21.64
N LEU A 6 -6.53 59.98 -21.96
CA LEU A 6 -7.61 59.34 -21.20
C LEU A 6 -7.61 57.82 -21.45
N PHE A 7 -7.54 57.40 -22.72
CA PHE A 7 -7.51 55.98 -23.08
C PHE A 7 -6.31 55.24 -22.46
N ARG A 8 -5.13 55.86 -22.45
CA ARG A 8 -3.93 55.28 -21.84
C ARG A 8 -4.06 55.12 -20.32
N LYS A 9 -4.74 56.06 -19.64
CA LYS A 9 -5.05 55.96 -18.20
C LYS A 9 -6.08 54.86 -17.90
N TRP A 10 -7.09 54.69 -18.77
CA TRP A 10 -8.07 53.61 -18.65
C TRP A 10 -7.43 52.23 -18.85
N VAL A 11 -6.56 52.07 -19.85
CA VAL A 11 -5.82 50.83 -20.09
C VAL A 11 -4.89 50.51 -18.92
N LEU A 12 -4.20 51.52 -18.35
CA LEU A 12 -3.37 51.32 -17.16
C LEU A 12 -4.20 50.89 -15.95
N GLY A 13 -5.39 51.49 -15.76
CA GLY A 13 -6.33 51.12 -14.70
C GLY A 13 -6.81 49.67 -14.81
N ILE A 14 -7.13 49.22 -16.03
CA ILE A 14 -7.54 47.83 -16.29
C ILE A 14 -6.39 46.85 -16.01
N LEU A 15 -5.16 47.18 -16.43
CA LEU A 15 -3.99 46.33 -16.18
C LEU A 15 -3.68 46.21 -14.69
N ILE A 16 -3.79 47.30 -13.92
CA ILE A 16 -3.64 47.28 -12.46
C ILE A 16 -4.74 46.45 -11.82
N PHE A 17 -5.99 46.58 -12.27
CA PHE A 17 -7.11 45.78 -11.74
C PHE A 17 -6.93 44.28 -12.01
N ILE A 18 -6.47 43.90 -13.21
CA ILE A 18 -6.16 42.50 -13.54
C ILE A 18 -5.01 41.99 -12.68
N LEU A 19 -3.95 42.79 -12.46
CA LEU A 19 -2.84 42.42 -11.59
C LEU A 19 -3.29 42.21 -10.13
N VAL A 20 -4.15 43.09 -9.62
CA VAL A 20 -4.73 42.95 -8.27
C VAL A 20 -5.61 41.71 -8.18
N LEU A 21 -6.44 41.44 -9.20
CA LEU A 21 -7.26 40.23 -9.24
C LEU A 21 -6.42 38.96 -9.31
N THR A 22 -5.36 38.92 -10.10
CA THR A 22 -4.47 37.74 -10.16
C THR A 22 -3.73 37.54 -8.84
N VAL A 23 -3.28 38.61 -8.17
CA VAL A 23 -2.68 38.52 -6.82
C VAL A 23 -3.71 38.07 -5.78
N CYS A 24 -4.94 38.56 -5.82
CA CYS A 24 -6.02 38.14 -4.92
C CYS A 24 -6.41 36.67 -5.13
N LEU A 25 -6.59 36.25 -6.38
CA LEU A 25 -6.89 34.85 -6.73
C LEU A 25 -5.71 33.92 -6.40
N TRP A 26 -4.47 34.40 -6.54
CA TRP A 26 -3.27 33.68 -6.11
C TRP A 26 -3.16 33.56 -4.58
N LYS A 27 -3.58 34.61 -3.85
CA LYS A 27 -3.64 34.59 -2.38
C LYS A 27 -4.76 33.68 -1.86
N GLU A 28 -5.89 33.61 -2.55
CA GLU A 28 -6.99 32.71 -2.19
C GLU A 28 -6.68 31.24 -2.50
N THR A 29 -5.98 30.96 -3.61
CA THR A 29 -5.46 29.61 -3.91
C THR A 29 -4.36 29.16 -2.94
N ARG A 30 -3.61 30.08 -2.32
CA ARG A 30 -2.68 29.77 -1.22
C ARG A 30 -3.36 29.56 0.14
N LYS A 31 -4.54 30.13 0.40
CA LYS A 31 -5.30 29.84 1.65
C LYS A 31 -5.88 28.43 1.70
N GLY A 32 -6.01 27.75 0.55
CA GLY A 32 -6.43 26.34 0.49
C GLY A 32 -5.30 25.33 0.78
N ILE A 33 -4.06 25.78 0.93
CA ILE A 33 -2.89 24.91 1.12
C ILE A 33 -1.91 25.63 2.05
N TYR A 34 -2.19 25.70 3.36
CA TYR A 34 -1.22 25.85 4.47
C TYR A 34 -2.00 25.90 5.79
N ILE A 35 -2.20 24.75 6.43
CA ILE A 35 -2.42 24.70 7.89
C ILE A 35 -1.02 24.77 8.52
N SER A 36 -0.66 25.95 9.02
CA SER A 36 0.52 26.14 9.88
C SER A 36 0.10 25.82 11.31
N ILE A 37 0.52 24.66 11.83
CA ILE A 37 0.51 24.42 13.27
C ILE A 37 1.83 24.99 13.81
N LYS A 38 1.70 26.18 14.40
CA LYS A 38 2.72 26.79 15.23
C LYS A 38 2.74 26.02 16.55
N THR A 39 3.86 25.40 16.86
CA THR A 39 4.16 24.86 18.18
C THR A 39 4.31 26.01 19.18
N GLU A 40 3.51 26.01 20.23
CA GLU A 40 3.71 26.87 21.39
C GLU A 40 3.44 26.04 22.66
N SER A 41 4.57 25.72 23.32
CA SER A 41 4.80 25.56 24.75
C SER A 41 3.63 25.36 25.73
N GLN A 42 3.76 24.29 26.53
CA GLN A 42 3.34 24.15 27.94
C GLN A 42 3.00 25.47 28.68
N THR A 43 1.76 25.63 29.14
CA THR A 43 1.31 25.66 30.56
C THR A 43 -0.16 26.12 30.63
N ASP A 44 -0.87 25.65 31.67
CA ASP A 44 -2.24 26.01 32.07
C ASP A 44 -3.43 25.59 31.20
N HIS A 45 -4.03 24.44 31.54
CA HIS A 45 -5.43 24.41 31.97
C HIS A 45 -5.71 23.15 32.80
N LEU A 46 -5.46 23.29 34.09
CA LEU A 46 -6.13 22.51 35.13
C LEU A 46 -7.61 22.93 35.15
N GLN A 47 -8.48 21.96 35.42
CA GLN A 47 -9.94 22.05 35.65
C GLN A 47 -10.83 22.02 34.40
N LEU A 48 -11.42 20.83 34.12
CA LEU A 48 -12.88 20.63 34.10
C LEU A 48 -13.31 19.22 33.62
N TRP A 49 -12.85 18.14 34.25
CA TRP A 49 -13.44 16.80 34.04
C TRP A 49 -13.57 16.05 35.38
N LYS A 50 -14.47 16.52 36.25
CA LYS A 50 -15.40 15.62 36.96
C LYS A 50 -16.57 15.52 35.97
N TRP A 51 -17.07 14.38 35.53
CA TRP A 51 -17.79 13.35 36.26
C TRP A 51 -17.72 12.07 35.42
N ILE A 52 -17.51 10.92 36.07
CA ILE A 52 -18.03 9.56 35.81
C ILE A 52 -17.05 8.58 36.47
N THR A 53 -17.42 8.13 37.67
CA THR A 53 -16.84 6.94 38.31
C THR A 53 -17.97 5.92 38.39
N VAL A 54 -17.90 4.87 37.59
CA VAL A 54 -18.65 3.63 37.84
C VAL A 54 -17.63 2.58 38.25
N LYS A 55 -17.74 2.16 39.52
CA LYS A 55 -16.96 1.09 40.13
C LYS A 55 -17.23 -0.23 39.39
N SER A 56 -16.15 -0.89 38.99
CA SER A 56 -16.12 -2.32 38.72
C SER A 56 -15.95 -3.03 40.07
N GLU A 57 -16.93 -3.83 40.47
CA GLU A 57 -16.78 -4.82 41.53
C GLU A 57 -16.99 -6.23 40.96
N MET A 58 -16.03 -7.07 41.32
CA MET A 58 -15.83 -8.47 40.98
C MET A 58 -16.97 -9.34 41.52
N GLY A 59 -17.58 -10.17 40.67
CA GLY A 59 -18.63 -11.11 41.06
C GLY A 59 -18.42 -12.49 40.45
N GLN A 60 -18.11 -13.45 41.30
CA GLN A 60 -17.82 -14.85 41.00
C GLN A 60 -19.02 -15.59 40.35
N ASN A 61 -18.77 -16.34 39.29
CA ASN A 61 -19.71 -17.36 38.81
C ASN A 61 -19.69 -18.57 39.76
N LYS A 62 -20.65 -18.63 40.69
CA LYS A 62 -21.02 -19.86 41.40
C LYS A 62 -22.12 -20.60 40.63
N THR A 63 -21.82 -21.81 40.21
CA THR A 63 -22.78 -22.85 39.85
C THR A 63 -23.60 -23.23 41.09
N VAL A 64 -24.93 -23.11 41.00
CA VAL A 64 -25.85 -23.66 42.01
C VAL A 64 -26.73 -24.71 41.31
N ASN A 65 -26.47 -25.98 41.63
CA ASN A 65 -27.42 -27.07 41.49
C ASN A 65 -28.41 -26.99 42.66
N GLY A 66 -29.70 -26.91 42.37
CA GLY A 66 -30.75 -26.90 43.39
C GLY A 66 -32.10 -27.33 42.84
N THR A 67 -32.50 -28.56 43.18
CA THR A 67 -33.84 -29.11 42.98
C THR A 67 -34.86 -28.33 43.82
N GLY A 68 -35.69 -27.50 43.17
CA GLY A 68 -36.84 -26.83 43.77
C GLY A 68 -38.13 -27.28 43.10
N LYS A 69 -38.93 -28.09 43.81
CA LYS A 69 -40.26 -28.53 43.40
C LYS A 69 -41.26 -27.42 43.75
N VAL A 70 -41.79 -26.72 42.75
CA VAL A 70 -42.92 -25.80 42.91
C VAL A 70 -44.09 -26.34 42.09
N THR A 71 -45.08 -26.87 42.77
CA THR A 71 -46.37 -27.28 42.19
C THR A 71 -47.26 -26.06 42.06
N LEU A 72 -47.62 -25.68 40.84
CA LEU A 72 -48.71 -24.75 40.55
C LEU A 72 -49.46 -25.20 39.28
N SER A 73 -50.70 -25.65 39.51
CA SER A 73 -51.89 -25.50 38.66
C SER A 73 -51.76 -25.69 37.14
N ASN A 74 -52.35 -26.80 36.67
CA ASN A 74 -52.76 -27.10 35.29
C ASN A 74 -53.09 -25.87 34.42
N LYS A 75 -52.21 -25.59 33.45
CA LYS A 75 -52.55 -25.17 32.08
C LYS A 75 -51.32 -25.41 31.20
N GLU A 76 -51.37 -26.48 30.41
CA GLU A 76 -50.42 -26.68 29.32
C GLU A 76 -50.62 -25.60 28.27
N SER A 77 -49.77 -24.59 28.28
CA SER A 77 -49.47 -23.79 27.09
C SER A 77 -48.06 -24.17 26.65
N GLN A 78 -47.96 -25.02 25.63
CA GLN A 78 -46.71 -25.28 24.93
C GLN A 78 -46.28 -24.00 24.21
N VAL A 79 -45.50 -23.17 24.90
CA VAL A 79 -44.72 -22.11 24.26
C VAL A 79 -43.49 -22.79 23.66
N LYS A 80 -43.54 -23.06 22.35
CA LYS A 80 -42.35 -23.42 21.57
C LYS A 80 -41.41 -22.21 21.60
N PHE A 81 -40.39 -22.26 22.45
CA PHE A 81 -39.19 -21.48 22.22
C PHE A 81 -38.51 -22.08 20.99
N ASN A 82 -38.78 -21.48 19.83
CA ASN A 82 -37.89 -21.67 18.70
C ASN A 82 -36.54 -21.10 19.15
N ASN A 83 -35.56 -21.97 19.38
CA ASN A 83 -34.16 -21.59 19.35
C ASN A 83 -33.91 -21.08 17.93
N ILE A 84 -34.11 -19.77 17.74
CA ILE A 84 -33.57 -19.08 16.58
C ILE A 84 -32.07 -19.04 16.87
N GLU A 85 -31.35 -20.05 16.39
CA GLU A 85 -29.91 -19.91 16.20
C GLU A 85 -29.69 -18.56 15.51
N PRO A 86 -28.90 -17.64 16.09
CA PRO A 86 -28.59 -16.40 15.40
C PRO A 86 -28.03 -16.78 14.04
N LYS A 87 -28.71 -16.38 12.97
CA LYS A 87 -28.19 -16.54 11.60
C LYS A 87 -26.75 -16.03 11.63
N PRO A 88 -25.76 -16.80 11.18
CA PRO A 88 -24.38 -16.35 11.18
C PRO A 88 -24.33 -15.02 10.43
N GLU A 89 -23.88 -13.99 11.14
CA GLU A 89 -23.77 -12.65 10.59
C GLU A 89 -22.83 -12.72 9.38
N LYS A 90 -23.31 -12.27 8.22
CA LYS A 90 -22.60 -12.50 6.96
C LYS A 90 -21.33 -11.66 6.97
N ILE A 91 -20.18 -12.30 7.20
CA ILE A 91 -18.86 -11.66 7.25
C ILE A 91 -18.61 -10.94 5.93
N LYS A 92 -18.32 -9.63 6.00
CA LYS A 92 -18.04 -8.80 4.82
C LYS A 92 -16.52 -8.66 4.66
N VAL A 93 -15.98 -9.28 3.62
CA VAL A 93 -14.58 -9.13 3.19
C VAL A 93 -14.50 -8.51 1.79
N TRP A 94 -13.29 -8.26 1.32
CA TRP A 94 -13.04 -7.72 -0.02
C TRP A 94 -13.76 -8.54 -1.11
N ASN A 95 -14.53 -7.86 -1.95
CA ASN A 95 -15.19 -8.51 -3.09
C ASN A 95 -14.20 -8.61 -4.25
N LYS A 96 -13.80 -9.83 -4.63
CA LYS A 96 -12.91 -10.08 -5.78
C LYS A 96 -13.46 -9.60 -7.13
N TYR A 97 -14.74 -9.25 -7.23
CA TYR A 97 -15.38 -8.70 -8.43
C TYR A 97 -15.59 -7.18 -8.35
N SER A 98 -14.90 -6.48 -7.43
CA SER A 98 -15.02 -5.03 -7.33
C SER A 98 -14.60 -4.35 -8.62
N SER A 99 -15.41 -3.41 -9.08
CA SER A 99 -15.17 -2.58 -10.25
C SER A 99 -15.15 -1.10 -9.87
N SER A 100 -14.76 -0.26 -10.81
CA SER A 100 -14.73 1.19 -10.68
C SER A 100 -16.10 1.79 -10.32
N GLN A 101 -17.20 1.09 -10.60
CA GLN A 101 -18.55 1.50 -10.23
C GLN A 101 -18.78 1.50 -8.71
N PHE A 102 -18.03 0.72 -7.95
CA PHE A 102 -18.10 0.67 -6.48
C PHE A 102 -17.21 1.70 -5.79
N LEU A 103 -16.37 2.42 -6.55
CA LEU A 103 -15.57 3.51 -6.00
C LEU A 103 -16.45 4.74 -5.73
N GLN A 104 -16.08 5.53 -4.73
CA GLN A 104 -16.72 6.83 -4.51
C GLN A 104 -16.49 7.78 -5.69
N PRO A 105 -17.38 8.77 -5.94
CA PRO A 105 -17.29 9.67 -7.09
C PRO A 105 -15.93 10.34 -7.26
N ARG A 106 -15.29 10.77 -6.16
CA ARG A 106 -13.94 11.35 -6.18
C ARG A 106 -12.90 10.41 -6.80
N LEU A 107 -12.91 9.14 -6.41
CA LEU A 107 -11.96 8.14 -6.91
C LEU A 107 -12.29 7.69 -8.33
N GLN A 108 -13.57 7.65 -8.70
CA GLN A 108 -13.95 7.45 -10.10
C GLN A 108 -13.41 8.56 -11.00
N MET A 109 -13.49 9.82 -10.56
CA MET A 109 -12.90 10.96 -11.29
C MET A 109 -11.38 10.86 -11.36
N ALA A 110 -10.71 10.52 -10.25
CA ALA A 110 -9.26 10.31 -10.24
C ALA A 110 -8.83 9.23 -11.25
N ARG A 111 -9.51 8.08 -11.28
CA ARG A 111 -9.24 7.03 -12.27
C ARG A 111 -9.42 7.53 -13.71
N LYS A 112 -10.53 8.21 -14.01
CA LYS A 112 -10.77 8.79 -15.34
C LYS A 112 -9.66 9.77 -15.74
N HIS A 113 -9.16 10.55 -14.79
CA HIS A 113 -8.05 11.47 -15.01
C HIS A 113 -6.76 10.74 -15.37
N TYR A 114 -6.37 9.71 -14.62
CA TYR A 114 -5.16 8.91 -14.92
C TYR A 114 -5.26 8.15 -16.24
N LEU A 115 -6.43 7.57 -16.56
CA LEU A 115 -6.70 6.96 -17.86
C LEU A 115 -6.49 7.94 -19.01
N LYS A 116 -7.00 9.18 -18.87
CA LYS A 116 -6.83 10.23 -19.88
C LYS A 116 -5.39 10.72 -19.97
N MET A 117 -4.71 10.87 -18.84
CA MET A 117 -3.33 11.36 -18.79
C MET A 117 -2.37 10.40 -19.48
N ASN A 118 -2.53 9.09 -19.23
CA ASN A 118 -1.66 8.03 -19.74
C ASN A 118 -0.18 8.42 -19.71
N LYS A 119 0.29 8.82 -18.51
CA LYS A 119 1.62 9.42 -18.27
C LYS A 119 2.75 8.56 -18.86
N TYR A 120 2.62 7.23 -18.79
CA TYR A 120 3.64 6.28 -19.21
C TYR A 120 3.42 5.73 -20.62
N HIS A 121 2.49 6.31 -21.39
CA HIS A 121 2.21 5.94 -22.78
C HIS A 121 1.85 4.46 -22.97
N VAL A 122 1.10 3.90 -22.02
CA VAL A 122 0.65 2.51 -22.05
C VAL A 122 -0.22 2.27 -23.28
N LYS A 123 0.12 1.21 -24.03
CA LYS A 123 -0.61 0.72 -25.20
C LYS A 123 -0.76 -0.79 -25.08
N TYR A 124 -1.75 -1.21 -24.29
CA TYR A 124 -2.02 -2.63 -24.08
C TYR A 124 -2.64 -3.27 -25.33
N THR A 125 -1.98 -4.30 -25.85
CA THR A 125 -2.45 -5.09 -27.00
C THR A 125 -2.68 -6.56 -26.65
N GLY A 126 -2.53 -6.93 -25.38
CA GLY A 126 -2.80 -8.28 -24.88
C GLY A 126 -4.30 -8.62 -24.87
N PRO A 127 -4.63 -9.87 -24.50
CA PRO A 127 -6.02 -10.31 -24.45
C PRO A 127 -6.81 -9.52 -23.40
N LYS A 128 -8.06 -9.20 -23.74
CA LYS A 128 -9.07 -8.66 -22.82
C LYS A 128 -10.10 -9.76 -22.60
N ASN A 129 -9.91 -10.53 -21.53
CA ASN A 129 -10.77 -11.68 -21.27
C ASN A 129 -12.17 -11.22 -20.88
N THR A 130 -13.19 -11.88 -21.42
CA THR A 130 -14.60 -11.65 -21.05
C THR A 130 -14.95 -12.26 -19.69
N ALA A 131 -14.12 -13.18 -19.20
CA ALA A 131 -14.23 -13.84 -17.91
C ALA A 131 -12.86 -13.87 -17.20
N LYS A 132 -12.86 -13.94 -15.87
CA LYS A 132 -11.63 -14.08 -15.08
C LYS A 132 -11.04 -15.48 -15.27
N LEU A 133 -9.71 -15.55 -15.41
CA LEU A 133 -8.97 -16.81 -15.39
C LEU A 133 -9.12 -17.51 -14.03
N SER A 134 -8.81 -18.81 -13.98
CA SER A 134 -8.75 -19.54 -12.71
C SER A 134 -7.52 -19.11 -11.89
N PRO A 135 -7.52 -19.31 -10.55
CA PRO A 135 -6.35 -18.99 -9.73
C PRO A 135 -5.06 -19.66 -10.22
N GLU A 136 -5.15 -20.92 -10.67
CA GLU A 136 -4.02 -21.68 -11.19
C GLU A 136 -3.47 -21.06 -12.47
N GLN A 137 -4.36 -20.65 -13.38
CA GLN A 137 -3.95 -19.97 -14.61
C GLN A 137 -3.26 -18.63 -14.31
N VAL A 138 -3.76 -17.84 -13.37
CA VAL A 138 -3.12 -16.58 -12.97
C VAL A 138 -1.77 -16.83 -12.30
N LEU A 139 -1.65 -17.84 -11.43
CA LEU A 139 -0.35 -18.23 -10.85
C LEU A 139 0.65 -18.63 -11.93
N CYS A 140 0.21 -19.34 -12.98
CA CYS A 140 1.05 -19.66 -14.12
C CYS A 140 1.45 -18.44 -14.95
N GLN A 141 0.58 -17.44 -15.09
CA GLN A 141 0.96 -16.18 -15.70
C GLN A 141 2.04 -15.46 -14.89
N LEU A 142 1.86 -15.35 -13.57
CA LEU A 142 2.85 -14.74 -12.68
C LEU A 142 4.19 -15.49 -12.75
N GLN A 143 4.18 -16.82 -12.74
CA GLN A 143 5.40 -17.64 -12.80
C GLN A 143 6.11 -17.56 -14.15
N LYS A 144 5.39 -17.60 -15.27
CA LYS A 144 5.98 -17.71 -16.62
C LYS A 144 6.27 -16.35 -17.27
N LYS A 145 5.46 -15.33 -16.99
CA LYS A 145 5.56 -14.03 -17.69
C LYS A 145 6.39 -13.00 -16.92
N ILE A 146 6.55 -13.12 -15.60
CA ILE A 146 7.34 -12.17 -14.80
C ILE A 146 8.76 -12.69 -14.65
N ASN A 147 9.73 -11.92 -15.15
CA ASN A 147 11.15 -12.23 -15.00
C ASN A 147 11.74 -11.43 -13.82
N PHE A 148 11.71 -12.02 -12.63
CA PHE A 148 12.30 -11.41 -11.43
C PHE A 148 13.82 -11.32 -11.55
N ARG A 149 14.30 -10.12 -11.87
CA ARG A 149 15.71 -9.77 -11.87
C ARG A 149 15.93 -8.35 -11.39
N MET A 150 17.10 -8.13 -10.81
CA MET A 150 17.59 -6.80 -10.48
C MET A 150 18.44 -6.27 -11.64
N ILE A 151 18.67 -4.96 -11.67
CA ILE A 151 19.73 -4.36 -12.48
C ILE A 151 21.09 -4.86 -11.96
N THR A 152 21.97 -5.20 -12.89
CA THR A 152 23.33 -5.66 -12.62
C THR A 152 24.34 -4.88 -13.45
N ALA A 153 25.63 -5.03 -13.15
CA ALA A 153 26.71 -4.47 -13.97
C ALA A 153 26.80 -5.07 -15.40
N SER A 154 25.98 -6.08 -15.73
CA SER A 154 25.87 -6.62 -17.09
C SER A 154 24.82 -5.89 -17.94
N ASP A 155 23.95 -5.09 -17.32
CA ASP A 155 22.90 -4.34 -18.02
C ASP A 155 23.43 -2.98 -18.47
N ALA A 156 23.41 -2.68 -19.77
CA ALA A 156 23.74 -1.33 -20.23
C ALA A 156 22.62 -0.32 -19.85
N PRO A 157 22.96 0.90 -19.40
CA PRO A 157 24.30 1.50 -19.26
C PRO A 157 24.91 1.39 -17.85
N PHE A 158 24.48 0.44 -17.02
CA PHE A 158 25.05 0.17 -15.70
C PHE A 158 26.36 -0.64 -15.76
N ASN A 159 26.80 -1.01 -16.95
CA ASN A 159 28.05 -1.71 -17.22
C ASN A 159 29.28 -0.81 -17.28
N THR A 160 29.21 0.40 -16.69
CA THR A 160 30.36 1.30 -16.57
C THR A 160 31.13 1.05 -15.27
N PRO A 161 32.44 1.34 -15.22
CA PRO A 161 33.23 1.22 -13.99
C PRO A 161 32.68 2.04 -12.81
N GLU A 162 32.03 3.18 -13.12
CA GLU A 162 31.35 4.01 -12.12
C GLU A 162 30.21 3.23 -11.46
N TRP A 163 29.29 2.67 -12.24
CA TRP A 163 28.14 1.93 -11.71
C TRP A 163 28.51 0.61 -11.05
N GLU A 164 29.52 -0.08 -11.57
CA GLU A 164 30.02 -1.35 -11.01
C GLU A 164 30.47 -1.21 -9.55
N THR A 165 30.95 -0.02 -9.17
CA THR A 165 31.37 0.27 -7.79
C THR A 165 30.17 0.31 -6.82
N TYR A 166 29.00 0.74 -7.29
CA TYR A 166 27.82 0.95 -6.43
C TYR A 166 26.86 -0.22 -6.42
N LEU A 167 26.75 -0.99 -7.51
CA LEU A 167 25.81 -2.10 -7.59
C LEU A 167 26.25 -3.30 -6.73
N PRO A 168 25.31 -4.05 -6.11
CA PRO A 168 25.65 -5.30 -5.42
C PRO A 168 26.29 -6.32 -6.37
N LYS A 169 27.34 -6.99 -5.90
CA LYS A 169 28.06 -8.02 -6.67
C LYS A 169 27.36 -9.38 -6.66
N THR A 170 26.58 -9.64 -5.62
CA THR A 170 25.84 -10.89 -5.39
C THR A 170 24.41 -10.78 -5.90
N ASN A 171 23.89 -11.87 -6.45
CA ASN A 171 22.49 -11.95 -6.84
C ASN A 171 21.61 -12.02 -5.58
N ILE A 172 20.47 -11.32 -5.56
CA ILE A 172 19.54 -11.33 -4.43
C ILE A 172 19.06 -12.75 -4.05
N SER A 173 18.94 -13.67 -5.01
CA SER A 173 18.60 -15.06 -4.74
C SER A 173 19.65 -15.79 -3.89
N MET A 174 20.92 -15.36 -3.97
CA MET A 174 22.00 -15.89 -3.12
C MET A 174 21.93 -15.29 -1.70
N GLU A 175 21.54 -14.02 -1.58
CA GLU A 175 21.36 -13.35 -0.29
C GLU A 175 20.18 -13.92 0.51
N LEU A 176 19.05 -14.16 -0.17
CA LEU A 176 17.82 -14.63 0.48
C LEU A 176 17.75 -16.16 0.62
N GLY A 177 18.41 -16.90 -0.28
CA GLY A 177 18.28 -18.34 -0.35
C GLY A 177 16.83 -18.79 -0.64
N LYS A 178 16.49 -20.00 -0.20
CA LYS A 178 15.11 -20.50 -0.25
C LYS A 178 14.43 -20.23 1.08
N LEU A 179 13.34 -19.47 1.06
CA LEU A 179 12.55 -19.14 2.24
C LEU A 179 11.31 -20.03 2.31
N GLY A 180 10.87 -20.34 3.54
CA GLY A 180 9.65 -21.05 3.83
C GLY A 180 8.46 -20.09 3.84
N GLN A 181 8.05 -19.68 5.05
CA GLN A 181 6.91 -18.78 5.25
C GLN A 181 7.40 -17.34 5.40
N CYS A 182 6.83 -16.44 4.60
CA CYS A 182 7.20 -15.05 4.60
C CYS A 182 6.00 -14.13 4.89
N ALA A 183 6.26 -12.95 5.43
CA ALA A 183 5.26 -11.92 5.65
C ALA A 183 5.48 -10.71 4.74
N VAL A 184 4.39 -10.18 4.19
CA VAL A 184 4.33 -8.86 3.56
C VAL A 184 3.45 -7.97 4.43
N VAL A 185 4.03 -6.90 4.99
CA VAL A 185 3.32 -5.99 5.90
C VAL A 185 2.94 -4.72 5.15
N SER A 186 1.65 -4.56 4.85
CA SER A 186 1.10 -3.32 4.29
C SER A 186 1.37 -2.13 5.22
N SER A 187 1.49 -0.94 4.64
CA SER A 187 1.60 0.30 5.42
C SER A 187 0.25 0.84 5.91
N ALA A 188 -0.85 0.16 5.63
CA ALA A 188 -2.22 0.64 5.89
C ALA A 188 -2.49 1.00 7.35
N GLY A 189 -3.30 2.04 7.57
CA GLY A 189 -3.71 2.46 8.92
C GLY A 189 -4.50 1.40 9.71
N SER A 190 -5.13 0.45 9.03
CA SER A 190 -5.94 -0.62 9.65
C SER A 190 -5.13 -1.65 10.44
N ILE A 191 -3.80 -1.62 10.36
CA ILE A 191 -2.94 -2.49 11.18
C ILE A 191 -2.77 -1.97 12.61
N LYS A 192 -3.10 -0.70 12.91
CA LYS A 192 -3.10 -0.18 14.28
C LYS A 192 -4.05 -1.00 15.17
N ASP A 193 -3.63 -1.25 16.41
CA ASP A 193 -4.37 -2.02 17.43
C ASP A 193 -4.76 -3.44 16.96
N SER A 194 -3.98 -4.01 16.04
CA SER A 194 -4.20 -5.36 15.50
C SER A 194 -3.54 -6.44 16.34
N HIS A 195 -2.50 -6.07 17.11
CA HIS A 195 -1.66 -6.99 17.89
C HIS A 195 -1.03 -8.12 17.06
N LEU A 196 -0.82 -7.90 15.76
CA LEU A 196 -0.28 -8.90 14.82
C LEU A 196 1.24 -9.06 14.91
N GLY A 197 1.95 -8.25 15.70
CA GLY A 197 3.40 -8.15 15.65
C GLY A 197 4.12 -9.47 15.94
N ALA A 198 3.67 -10.24 16.93
CA ALA A 198 4.26 -11.54 17.26
C ALA A 198 4.04 -12.59 16.15
N GLU A 199 2.88 -12.59 15.50
CA GLU A 199 2.60 -13.47 14.36
C GLU A 199 3.45 -13.06 13.14
N ILE A 200 3.55 -11.76 12.87
CA ILE A 200 4.38 -11.24 11.79
C ILE A 200 5.85 -11.67 12.01
N ASP A 201 6.38 -11.51 13.21
CA ASP A 201 7.77 -11.85 13.55
C ASP A 201 8.07 -13.36 13.55
N SER A 202 7.06 -14.23 13.54
CA SER A 202 7.26 -15.68 13.45
C SER A 202 7.65 -16.17 12.04
N HIS A 203 7.64 -15.29 11.03
CA HIS A 203 7.99 -15.63 9.64
C HIS A 203 9.50 -15.60 9.42
N ASP A 204 9.97 -16.39 8.44
CA ASP A 204 11.39 -16.50 8.06
C ASP A 204 11.92 -15.16 7.54
N ALA A 205 11.13 -14.49 6.69
CA ALA A 205 11.45 -13.19 6.14
C ALA A 205 10.25 -12.25 6.11
N ILE A 206 10.51 -10.96 6.31
CA ILE A 206 9.47 -9.92 6.36
C ILE A 206 9.82 -8.79 5.39
N LEU A 207 8.88 -8.49 4.50
CA LEU A 207 8.96 -7.38 3.57
C LEU A 207 8.12 -6.19 4.05
N ARG A 208 8.75 -5.00 4.08
CA ARG A 208 8.12 -3.71 4.41
C ARG A 208 8.34 -2.68 3.29
N PHE A 209 7.63 -1.56 3.36
CA PHE A 209 7.59 -0.57 2.28
C PHE A 209 8.05 0.82 2.72
N ASN A 210 8.81 1.50 1.86
CA ASN A 210 9.21 2.91 2.01
C ASN A 210 9.70 3.21 3.44
N GLY A 211 9.24 4.30 4.06
CA GLY A 211 9.58 4.68 5.43
C GLY A 211 8.69 4.10 6.52
N ALA A 212 7.99 2.99 6.28
CA ALA A 212 7.12 2.37 7.28
C ALA A 212 7.95 1.86 8.49
N PRO A 213 7.80 2.47 9.69
CA PRO A 213 8.64 2.19 10.84
C PRO A 213 8.16 0.98 11.64
N THR A 214 9.05 0.34 12.37
CA THR A 214 8.69 -0.67 13.40
C THR A 214 8.69 -0.06 14.80
N LYS A 215 9.67 0.80 15.09
CA LYS A 215 9.79 1.48 16.40
C LYS A 215 8.53 2.28 16.74
N GLY A 216 7.96 2.01 17.91
CA GLY A 216 6.71 2.58 18.39
C GLY A 216 5.45 1.79 17.99
N PHE A 217 5.59 0.78 17.12
CA PHE A 217 4.47 0.03 16.53
C PHE A 217 4.64 -1.50 16.65
N GLN A 218 5.65 -1.98 17.39
CA GLN A 218 6.05 -3.39 17.36
C GLN A 218 4.95 -4.37 17.75
N VAL A 219 4.06 -3.97 18.66
CA VAL A 219 2.90 -4.78 19.05
C VAL A 219 2.00 -5.11 17.85
N ASP A 220 1.85 -4.18 16.93
CA ASP A 220 0.98 -4.31 15.76
C ASP A 220 1.72 -4.83 14.53
N VAL A 221 2.95 -4.37 14.31
CA VAL A 221 3.65 -4.60 13.04
C VAL A 221 4.89 -5.49 13.18
N GLY A 222 5.30 -5.86 14.39
CA GLY A 222 6.52 -6.63 14.65
C GLY A 222 7.79 -5.78 14.59
N GLU A 223 8.93 -6.38 14.91
CA GLU A 223 10.24 -5.73 14.94
C GLU A 223 11.10 -6.08 13.71
N LYS A 224 10.96 -7.29 13.18
CA LYS A 224 11.84 -7.82 12.14
C LYS A 224 11.57 -7.15 10.78
N THR A 225 12.64 -6.82 10.06
CA THR A 225 12.59 -6.41 8.65
C THR A 225 13.74 -7.09 7.92
N THR A 226 13.41 -7.94 6.94
CA THR A 226 14.40 -8.67 6.14
C THR A 226 14.62 -7.96 4.81
N ILE A 227 13.52 -7.50 4.19
CA ILE A 227 13.53 -6.80 2.91
C ILE A 227 12.74 -5.51 3.05
N ARG A 228 13.25 -4.41 2.47
CA ARG A 228 12.52 -3.15 2.36
C ARG A 228 12.45 -2.73 0.89
N LEU A 229 11.22 -2.69 0.36
CA LEU A 229 10.95 -2.19 -0.98
C LEU A 229 10.63 -0.69 -0.92
N VAL A 230 11.46 0.13 -1.55
CA VAL A 230 11.32 1.59 -1.59
C VAL A 230 11.05 2.06 -3.02
N ASN A 231 10.19 3.05 -3.22
CA ASN A 231 10.09 3.70 -4.52
C ASN A 231 11.16 4.79 -4.68
N SER A 232 11.48 5.13 -5.92
CA SER A 232 12.45 6.17 -6.27
C SER A 232 12.08 7.55 -5.72
N GLN A 233 10.80 7.90 -5.67
CA GLN A 233 10.34 9.15 -5.05
C GLN A 233 10.81 9.26 -3.60
N PHE A 234 10.67 8.20 -2.80
CA PHE A 234 11.08 8.18 -1.41
C PHE A 234 12.60 8.34 -1.29
N VAL A 235 13.36 7.60 -2.09
CA VAL A 235 14.83 7.68 -2.09
C VAL A 235 15.34 9.07 -2.49
N THR A 236 14.68 9.73 -3.46
CA THR A 236 15.08 11.06 -3.96
C THR A 236 14.58 12.21 -3.08
N VAL A 237 13.30 12.21 -2.71
CA VAL A 237 12.67 13.36 -2.00
C VAL A 237 12.97 13.32 -0.51
N GLU A 238 12.99 12.13 0.09
CA GLU A 238 13.27 11.92 1.51
C GLU A 238 14.72 11.50 1.75
N GLU A 239 15.64 11.80 0.84
CA GLU A 239 17.04 11.37 0.85
C GLU A 239 17.72 11.55 2.22
N LYS A 240 17.54 12.72 2.84
CA LYS A 240 18.14 13.00 4.17
C LYS A 240 17.67 11.99 5.21
N THR A 241 16.37 11.70 5.23
CA THR A 241 15.76 10.72 6.13
C THR A 241 16.23 9.32 5.77
N PHE A 242 16.15 8.95 4.48
CA PHE A 242 16.53 7.63 3.97
C PHE A 242 17.97 7.25 4.31
N VAL A 243 18.90 8.20 4.22
CA VAL A 243 20.31 7.96 4.48
C VAL A 243 20.68 8.01 5.97
N SER A 244 19.97 8.79 6.79
CA SER A 244 20.35 9.01 8.20
C SER A 244 19.60 8.14 9.19
N ASP A 245 18.40 7.69 8.86
CA ASP A 245 17.57 6.91 9.77
C ASP A 245 18.05 5.46 9.86
N VAL A 246 18.32 5.02 11.08
CA VAL A 246 18.81 3.69 11.41
C VAL A 246 17.91 2.55 10.93
N GLN A 247 16.62 2.83 10.68
CA GLN A 247 15.68 1.81 10.17
C GLN A 247 16.04 1.30 8.77
N PHE A 248 16.85 2.04 8.01
CA PHE A 248 17.30 1.63 6.68
C PHE A 248 18.61 0.84 6.72
N ASN A 249 19.40 0.91 7.80
CA ASN A 249 20.78 0.41 7.87
C ASN A 249 20.92 -1.13 7.94
N PHE A 250 19.83 -1.90 7.80
CA PHE A 250 19.84 -3.35 7.91
C PHE A 250 18.87 -4.01 6.94
N GLY A 251 19.04 -5.33 6.76
CA GLY A 251 18.31 -6.10 5.76
C GLY A 251 18.68 -5.70 4.34
N ILE A 252 17.91 -6.21 3.38
CA ILE A 252 18.08 -5.94 1.96
C ILE A 252 17.16 -4.79 1.56
N ILE A 253 17.69 -3.80 0.85
CA ILE A 253 16.86 -2.75 0.23
C ILE A 253 16.69 -3.07 -1.25
N ILE A 254 15.49 -2.87 -1.77
CA ILE A 254 15.19 -2.93 -3.19
C ILE A 254 14.50 -1.61 -3.54
N MET A 255 15.03 -0.88 -4.52
CA MET A 255 14.38 0.31 -5.06
C MET A 255 13.72 0.01 -6.40
N TRP A 256 12.60 0.65 -6.71
CA TRP A 256 11.99 0.62 -8.03
C TRP A 256 11.56 2.02 -8.49
N ASP A 257 11.54 2.25 -9.80
CA ASP A 257 11.14 3.51 -10.43
C ASP A 257 10.18 3.23 -11.60
N PRO A 258 9.09 4.01 -11.74
CA PRO A 258 8.23 3.95 -12.91
C PRO A 258 8.97 4.27 -14.21
N ALA A 259 9.06 3.30 -15.12
CA ALA A 259 9.55 3.53 -16.47
C ALA A 259 8.38 3.79 -17.44
N PRO A 260 8.60 4.45 -18.59
CA PRO A 260 7.61 4.42 -19.66
C PRO A 260 7.29 2.98 -20.09
N TYR A 261 6.07 2.74 -20.56
CA TYR A 261 5.59 1.40 -20.89
C TYR A 261 6.46 0.74 -21.96
N HIS A 262 7.02 -0.43 -21.65
CA HIS A 262 7.95 -1.19 -22.50
C HIS A 262 9.23 -0.44 -22.92
N ALA A 263 9.59 0.65 -22.24
CA ALA A 263 10.87 1.31 -22.47
C ALA A 263 12.04 0.38 -22.14
N SER A 264 13.10 0.46 -22.93
CA SER A 264 14.37 -0.18 -22.62
C SER A 264 15.02 0.40 -21.36
N ILE A 265 15.93 -0.34 -20.74
CA ILE A 265 16.76 0.18 -19.62
C ILE A 265 17.45 1.48 -20.04
N TYR A 266 17.95 1.53 -21.28
CA TYR A 266 18.58 2.72 -21.84
C TYR A 266 17.62 3.91 -21.98
N GLU A 267 16.38 3.71 -22.41
CA GLU A 267 15.40 4.81 -22.50
C GLU A 267 14.94 5.27 -21.11
N TRP A 268 14.73 4.33 -20.19
CA TRP A 268 14.33 4.62 -18.82
C TRP A 268 15.37 5.45 -18.08
N ILE A 269 16.64 5.05 -18.14
CA ILE A 269 17.70 5.70 -17.36
C ILE A 269 17.99 7.14 -17.79
N GLN A 270 17.70 7.49 -19.04
CA GLN A 270 17.84 8.86 -19.56
C GLN A 270 16.79 9.80 -18.95
N LYS A 271 15.63 9.26 -18.56
CA LYS A 271 14.53 10.02 -17.98
C LYS A 271 13.73 9.16 -17.00
N PRO A 272 14.32 8.83 -15.83
CA PRO A 272 13.58 8.15 -14.76
C PRO A 272 12.46 9.06 -14.23
N ASP A 273 11.47 8.48 -13.55
CA ASP A 273 10.39 9.28 -12.98
C ASP A 273 10.89 10.18 -11.84
N PHE A 274 11.85 9.68 -11.07
CA PHE A 274 12.63 10.45 -10.10
C PHE A 274 14.13 10.25 -10.31
N GLN A 275 14.91 11.33 -10.22
CA GLN A 275 16.37 11.30 -10.38
C GLN A 275 17.05 10.73 -9.13
N PHE A 276 17.00 9.40 -8.97
CA PHE A 276 17.44 8.70 -7.76
C PHE A 276 18.94 8.38 -7.72
N PHE A 277 19.68 8.57 -8.82
CA PHE A 277 21.05 8.04 -8.96
C PHE A 277 22.01 8.53 -7.89
N GLU A 278 22.02 9.85 -7.62
CA GLU A 278 22.93 10.43 -6.64
C GLU A 278 22.55 10.00 -5.22
N SER A 279 21.26 9.96 -4.88
CA SER A 279 20.79 9.47 -3.58
C SER A 279 21.09 7.98 -3.37
N TYR A 280 20.99 7.18 -4.44
CA TYR A 280 21.38 5.78 -4.42
C TYR A 280 22.88 5.63 -4.15
N LYS A 281 23.74 6.33 -4.92
CA LYS A 281 25.20 6.30 -4.75
C LYS A 281 25.60 6.76 -3.35
N HIS A 282 25.07 7.89 -2.89
CA HIS A 282 25.33 8.46 -1.56
C HIS A 282 24.96 7.49 -0.42
N TYR A 283 23.84 6.76 -0.55
CA TYR A 283 23.50 5.68 0.38
C TYR A 283 24.53 4.55 0.35
N ARG A 284 24.91 4.08 -0.85
CA ARG A 284 25.88 2.99 -1.04
C ARG A 284 27.27 3.33 -0.52
N GLU A 285 27.70 4.59 -0.59
CA GLU A 285 28.97 5.07 0.00
C GLU A 285 28.98 4.93 1.52
N ARG A 286 27.84 5.19 2.18
CA ARG A 286 27.70 5.09 3.64
C ARG A 286 27.46 3.67 4.12
N HIS A 287 26.81 2.84 3.31
CA HIS A 287 26.43 1.47 3.65
C HIS A 287 26.95 0.45 2.62
N PRO A 288 28.28 0.38 2.36
CA PRO A 288 28.83 -0.39 1.25
C PRO A 288 28.53 -1.89 1.35
N ASN A 289 28.43 -2.42 2.58
CA ASN A 289 28.22 -3.83 2.85
C ASN A 289 26.74 -4.25 2.88
N GLN A 290 25.80 -3.31 2.88
CA GLN A 290 24.38 -3.64 2.88
C GLN A 290 23.88 -3.88 1.44
N PRO A 291 23.23 -5.01 1.13
CA PRO A 291 22.67 -5.23 -0.20
C PRO A 291 21.57 -4.22 -0.52
N PHE A 292 21.76 -3.42 -1.57
CA PHE A 292 20.78 -2.46 -2.06
C PHE A 292 20.63 -2.57 -3.58
N TYR A 293 19.55 -3.22 -4.01
CA TYR A 293 19.26 -3.54 -5.41
C TYR A 293 18.36 -2.50 -6.07
N ILE A 294 18.43 -2.43 -7.40
CA ILE A 294 17.48 -1.70 -8.23
C ILE A 294 16.65 -2.73 -9.00
N LEU A 295 15.33 -2.71 -8.81
CA LEU A 295 14.40 -3.58 -9.51
C LEU A 295 14.41 -3.26 -11.01
N ASN A 296 14.43 -4.30 -11.84
CA ASN A 296 14.38 -4.09 -13.27
C ASN A 296 13.03 -3.45 -13.69
N PRO A 297 13.05 -2.35 -14.49
CA PRO A 297 11.84 -1.59 -14.82
C PRO A 297 10.80 -2.37 -15.63
N TYR A 298 11.16 -3.51 -16.27
CA TYR A 298 10.19 -4.33 -17.01
C TYR A 298 9.18 -5.03 -16.10
N ILE A 299 9.57 -5.38 -14.87
CA ILE A 299 8.75 -6.22 -13.97
C ILE A 299 7.41 -5.56 -13.67
N GLN A 300 7.40 -4.25 -13.45
CA GLN A 300 6.18 -3.51 -13.15
C GLN A 300 5.16 -3.56 -14.29
N TRP A 301 5.62 -3.55 -15.53
CA TRP A 301 4.75 -3.60 -16.71
C TRP A 301 4.35 -5.01 -17.09
N GLN A 302 5.21 -6.01 -16.87
CA GLN A 302 4.81 -7.42 -16.96
C GLN A 302 3.69 -7.75 -15.97
N LEU A 303 3.79 -7.25 -14.74
CA LEU A 303 2.75 -7.40 -13.73
C LEU A 303 1.49 -6.59 -14.08
N TRP A 304 1.66 -5.37 -14.61
CA TRP A 304 0.54 -4.55 -15.08
C TRP A 304 -0.23 -5.23 -16.21
N ASP A 305 0.46 -5.88 -17.16
CA ASP A 305 -0.19 -6.62 -18.25
C ASP A 305 -1.05 -7.76 -17.70
N ILE A 306 -0.55 -8.51 -16.73
CA ILE A 306 -1.31 -9.58 -16.06
C ILE A 306 -2.52 -8.99 -15.32
N LEU A 307 -2.36 -7.85 -14.64
CA LEU A 307 -3.47 -7.14 -13.99
C LEU A 307 -4.54 -6.71 -15.01
N GLN A 308 -4.14 -6.12 -16.13
CA GLN A 308 -5.05 -5.67 -17.17
C GLN A 308 -5.75 -6.85 -17.86
N GLU A 309 -5.02 -7.93 -18.13
CA GLU A 309 -5.54 -9.18 -18.71
C GLU A 309 -6.62 -9.84 -17.82
N ASN A 310 -6.48 -9.70 -16.50
CA ASN A 310 -7.39 -10.28 -15.51
C ASN A 310 -8.40 -9.27 -14.92
N SER A 311 -8.52 -8.09 -15.56
CA SER A 311 -9.49 -7.06 -15.21
C SER A 311 -10.54 -6.90 -16.32
N LEU A 312 -11.81 -6.79 -15.93
CA LEU A 312 -12.93 -6.66 -16.87
C LEU A 312 -13.10 -5.24 -17.44
N GLU A 313 -12.25 -4.30 -17.02
CA GLU A 313 -12.23 -2.92 -17.48
C GLU A 313 -10.79 -2.40 -17.56
N ASP A 314 -10.59 -1.29 -18.25
CA ASP A 314 -9.28 -0.66 -18.39
C ASP A 314 -8.79 -0.15 -17.03
N ILE A 315 -7.63 -0.61 -16.58
CA ILE A 315 -7.07 -0.18 -15.30
C ILE A 315 -6.25 1.10 -15.48
N GLN A 316 -5.91 1.79 -14.39
CA GLN A 316 -5.04 2.97 -14.44
C GLN A 316 -3.74 2.63 -15.19
N PRO A 317 -3.32 3.41 -16.21
CA PRO A 317 -2.11 3.18 -17.00
C PRO A 317 -0.86 3.65 -16.25
N ASN A 318 -0.76 3.21 -15.00
CA ASN A 318 0.25 3.52 -14.01
C ASN A 318 0.72 2.20 -13.43
N PRO A 319 1.98 2.08 -13.00
CA PRO A 319 2.50 0.81 -12.52
C PRO A 319 1.74 0.32 -11.27
N PRO A 320 1.77 -0.99 -11.00
CA PRO A 320 1.22 -1.56 -9.78
C PRO A 320 1.82 -0.91 -8.52
N SER A 321 1.09 -0.94 -7.41
CA SER A 321 1.60 -0.42 -6.14
C SER A 321 2.84 -1.16 -5.68
N SER A 322 3.66 -0.52 -4.83
CA SER A 322 4.77 -1.22 -4.14
C SER A 322 4.26 -2.44 -3.39
N GLY A 323 3.04 -2.38 -2.83
CA GLY A 323 2.37 -3.50 -2.19
C GLY A 323 2.27 -4.72 -3.11
N MET A 324 1.70 -4.55 -4.30
CA MET A 324 1.57 -5.65 -5.26
C MET A 324 2.93 -6.13 -5.79
N LEU A 325 3.87 -5.22 -6.09
CA LEU A 325 5.23 -5.60 -6.49
C LEU A 325 5.92 -6.45 -5.41
N GLY A 326 5.81 -6.03 -4.14
CA GLY A 326 6.35 -6.75 -2.99
C GLY A 326 5.69 -8.12 -2.77
N ILE A 327 4.37 -8.23 -2.97
CA ILE A 327 3.66 -9.51 -2.89
C ILE A 327 4.23 -10.51 -3.90
N VAL A 328 4.26 -10.14 -5.19
CA VAL A 328 4.72 -11.09 -6.22
C VAL A 328 6.22 -11.38 -6.07
N LEU A 329 7.02 -10.40 -5.63
CA LEU A 329 8.43 -10.60 -5.28
C LEU A 329 8.58 -11.65 -4.17
N MET A 330 7.82 -11.55 -3.09
CA MET A 330 7.89 -12.55 -2.01
C MET A 330 7.38 -13.91 -2.47
N MET A 331 6.35 -13.97 -3.34
CA MET A 331 5.89 -15.24 -3.91
C MET A 331 6.97 -15.91 -4.77
N HIS A 332 7.91 -15.15 -5.34
CA HIS A 332 9.04 -15.72 -6.08
C HIS A 332 10.07 -16.42 -5.17
N PHE A 333 10.37 -15.83 -4.01
CA PHE A 333 11.42 -16.33 -3.11
C PHE A 333 10.94 -17.32 -2.04
N CYS A 334 9.68 -17.21 -1.65
CA CYS A 334 9.08 -17.95 -0.53
C CYS A 334 8.19 -19.09 -1.01
N ASP A 335 7.99 -20.07 -0.13
CA ASP A 335 7.08 -21.18 -0.35
C ASP A 335 5.62 -20.82 -0.06
N GLU A 336 5.40 -19.89 0.85
CA GLU A 336 4.11 -19.32 1.24
C GLU A 336 4.30 -17.86 1.66
N VAL A 337 3.34 -17.01 1.32
CA VAL A 337 3.36 -15.58 1.66
C VAL A 337 2.08 -15.19 2.37
N ASN A 338 2.22 -14.74 3.62
CA ASN A 338 1.16 -14.11 4.39
C ASN A 338 1.20 -12.60 4.20
N VAL A 339 0.11 -12.02 3.72
CA VAL A 339 -0.01 -10.59 3.42
C VAL A 339 -0.97 -9.96 4.42
N TYR A 340 -0.49 -8.97 5.17
CA TYR A 340 -1.23 -8.33 6.25
C TYR A 340 -1.71 -6.94 5.86
N GLU A 341 -3.01 -6.69 6.04
CA GLU A 341 -3.71 -5.40 5.83
C GLU A 341 -3.54 -4.82 4.42
N PHE A 342 -3.27 -5.69 3.43
CA PHE A 342 -3.45 -5.35 2.02
C PHE A 342 -4.92 -5.48 1.62
N LEU A 343 -5.54 -6.62 1.93
CA LEU A 343 -7.00 -6.70 2.03
C LEU A 343 -7.40 -6.23 3.42
N PRO A 344 -8.27 -5.22 3.53
CA PRO A 344 -8.59 -4.63 4.82
C PRO A 344 -9.39 -5.62 5.68
N SER A 345 -9.07 -5.63 6.97
CA SER A 345 -9.86 -6.34 7.99
C SER A 345 -11.10 -5.56 8.40
N LYS A 346 -11.79 -6.02 9.46
CA LYS A 346 -12.83 -5.25 10.16
C LYS A 346 -12.34 -3.90 10.71
N ARG A 347 -11.03 -3.68 10.77
CA ARG A 347 -10.40 -2.40 11.14
C ARG A 347 -10.23 -1.45 9.94
N GLU A 348 -10.90 -1.71 8.82
CA GLU A 348 -10.88 -0.81 7.66
C GLU A 348 -11.12 0.64 8.09
N THR A 349 -10.21 1.53 7.68
CA THR A 349 -10.21 2.93 8.10
C THR A 349 -9.84 3.86 6.95
N GLY A 350 -10.20 5.14 7.08
CA GLY A 350 -9.75 6.19 6.18
C GLY A 350 -8.31 6.63 6.44
N VAL A 351 -7.70 6.25 7.57
CA VAL A 351 -6.29 6.55 7.87
C VAL A 351 -5.39 5.85 6.87
N CYS A 352 -4.59 6.62 6.15
CA CYS A 352 -3.78 6.12 5.03
C CYS A 352 -2.65 5.20 5.52
N HIS A 353 -1.90 5.63 6.54
CA HIS A 353 -0.76 4.86 7.05
C HIS A 353 -0.78 4.75 8.58
N TYR A 354 -0.30 3.62 9.11
CA TYR A 354 -0.29 3.38 10.57
C TYR A 354 0.66 4.30 11.35
N TYR A 355 1.56 4.99 10.67
CA TYR A 355 2.53 5.91 11.27
C TYR A 355 2.23 7.38 10.95
N GLN A 356 1.01 7.67 10.45
CA GLN A 356 0.55 9.01 10.11
C GLN A 356 -0.91 9.19 10.55
N ASP A 357 -1.34 10.45 10.61
CA ASP A 357 -2.73 10.82 10.93
C ASP A 357 -3.49 11.32 9.69
N THR A 358 -2.92 11.14 8.50
CA THR A 358 -3.53 11.54 7.22
C THR A 358 -4.68 10.61 6.85
N PHE A 359 -5.84 11.18 6.54
CA PHE A 359 -7.00 10.45 6.05
C PHE A 359 -7.09 10.55 4.52
N ASP A 360 -6.97 9.42 3.83
CA ASP A 360 -7.27 9.32 2.40
C ASP A 360 -7.64 7.87 2.02
N GLN A 361 -8.92 7.67 1.67
CA GLN A 361 -9.39 6.37 1.18
C GLN A 361 -8.72 5.93 -0.14
N ALA A 362 -8.06 6.83 -0.87
CA ALA A 362 -7.26 6.47 -2.03
C ALA A 362 -6.11 5.52 -1.68
N CYS A 363 -5.59 5.56 -0.45
CA CYS A 363 -4.55 4.65 0.01
C CYS A 363 -5.04 3.21 0.14
N THR A 364 -6.34 3.02 0.41
CA THR A 364 -6.97 1.70 0.54
C THR A 364 -7.61 1.24 -0.77
N LEU A 365 -8.23 2.16 -1.54
CA LEU A 365 -9.04 1.82 -2.72
C LEU A 365 -8.34 2.11 -4.06
N GLY A 366 -7.24 2.85 -4.04
CA GLY A 366 -6.47 3.26 -5.22
C GLY A 366 -6.88 4.61 -5.78
N ALA A 367 -5.88 5.37 -6.23
CA ALA A 367 -6.05 6.54 -7.08
C ALA A 367 -5.07 6.45 -8.27
N TYR A 368 -3.78 6.65 -8.00
CA TYR A 368 -2.69 6.55 -8.99
C TYR A 368 -2.49 5.09 -9.43
N HIS A 369 -2.27 4.17 -8.49
CA HIS A 369 -2.09 2.75 -8.79
C HIS A 369 -3.43 2.05 -9.08
N PRO A 370 -3.43 0.96 -9.86
CA PRO A 370 -4.60 0.10 -10.06
C PRO A 370 -4.92 -0.77 -8.81
N LEU A 371 -4.80 -0.22 -7.60
CA LEU A 371 -4.85 -0.93 -6.32
C LEU A 371 -6.15 -1.71 -6.09
N LEU A 372 -7.29 -1.19 -6.55
CA LEU A 372 -8.57 -1.92 -6.54
C LEU A 372 -8.44 -3.29 -7.23
N PHE A 373 -7.79 -3.31 -8.40
CA PHE A 373 -7.64 -4.49 -9.24
C PHE A 373 -6.54 -5.42 -8.71
N GLU A 374 -5.51 -4.86 -8.09
CA GLU A 374 -4.50 -5.62 -7.33
C GLU A 374 -5.15 -6.40 -6.19
N LYS A 375 -5.98 -5.74 -5.37
CA LYS A 375 -6.74 -6.38 -4.28
C LYS A 375 -7.70 -7.44 -4.79
N ASN A 376 -8.34 -7.22 -5.95
CA ASN A 376 -9.16 -8.25 -6.58
C ASN A 376 -8.36 -9.51 -6.92
N MET A 377 -7.15 -9.35 -7.49
CA MET A 377 -6.28 -10.48 -7.80
C MET A 377 -5.80 -11.16 -6.52
N VAL A 378 -5.34 -10.42 -5.51
CA VAL A 378 -4.92 -11.00 -4.22
C VAL A 378 -6.06 -11.78 -3.58
N LYS A 379 -7.28 -11.24 -3.56
CA LYS A 379 -8.45 -11.97 -3.05
C LYS A 379 -8.78 -13.21 -3.88
N HIS A 380 -8.57 -13.15 -5.19
CA HIS A 380 -8.83 -14.26 -6.10
C HIS A 380 -7.81 -15.40 -5.92
N LEU A 381 -6.56 -15.08 -5.59
CA LEU A 381 -5.47 -16.03 -5.36
C LEU A 381 -5.36 -16.55 -3.92
N SER A 382 -6.11 -15.96 -2.98
CA SER A 382 -6.10 -16.32 -1.56
C SER A 382 -6.43 -17.79 -1.33
N GLN A 383 -5.59 -18.49 -0.57
CA GLN A 383 -5.83 -19.84 -0.04
C GLN A 383 -6.37 -19.81 1.41
N GLY A 384 -6.30 -18.65 2.08
CA GLY A 384 -6.85 -18.43 3.42
C GLY A 384 -8.37 -18.19 3.43
N THR A 385 -8.95 -18.16 4.63
CA THR A 385 -10.40 -18.03 4.84
C THR A 385 -10.90 -16.58 4.81
N ASP A 386 -12.22 -16.38 4.68
CA ASP A 386 -12.81 -15.05 4.82
C ASP A 386 -12.70 -14.54 6.28
N GLU A 387 -12.73 -15.44 7.25
CA GLU A 387 -12.54 -15.17 8.66
C GLU A 387 -11.14 -14.61 8.95
N ASP A 388 -10.10 -15.12 8.29
CA ASP A 388 -8.73 -14.62 8.43
C ASP A 388 -8.60 -13.18 7.94
N ILE A 389 -9.21 -12.88 6.79
CA ILE A 389 -9.24 -11.52 6.25
C ILE A 389 -10.03 -10.61 7.18
N TYR A 390 -11.22 -11.02 7.61
CA TYR A 390 -12.08 -10.18 8.44
C TYR A 390 -11.45 -9.87 9.81
N ASN A 391 -10.82 -10.84 10.47
CA ASN A 391 -10.28 -10.66 11.81
C ASN A 391 -8.86 -10.09 11.82
N TYR A 392 -8.01 -10.52 10.88
CA TYR A 392 -6.58 -10.25 10.90
C TYR A 392 -6.09 -9.46 9.69
N GLY A 393 -6.93 -9.25 8.67
CA GLY A 393 -6.50 -8.63 7.42
C GLY A 393 -5.46 -9.49 6.70
N LYS A 394 -5.46 -10.80 7.00
CA LYS A 394 -4.45 -11.76 6.55
C LYS A 394 -4.93 -12.48 5.30
N VAL A 395 -4.06 -12.53 4.30
CA VAL A 395 -4.23 -13.35 3.09
C VAL A 395 -3.04 -14.28 2.96
N THR A 396 -3.28 -15.57 2.70
CA THR A 396 -2.23 -16.55 2.42
C THR A 396 -2.17 -16.84 0.93
N LEU A 397 -1.00 -16.67 0.33
CA LEU A 397 -0.73 -16.89 -1.09
C LEU A 397 0.38 -17.95 -1.26
N PRO A 398 0.28 -18.84 -2.25
CA PRO A 398 1.32 -19.82 -2.50
C PRO A 398 2.55 -19.19 -3.16
N GLY A 399 3.73 -19.75 -2.88
CA GLY A 399 4.94 -19.45 -3.64
C GLY A 399 4.84 -19.89 -5.10
N LEU A 400 5.38 -19.09 -6.02
CA LEU A 400 5.37 -19.37 -7.47
C LEU A 400 6.18 -20.62 -7.83
N ARG A 401 7.12 -21.06 -6.99
CA ARG A 401 7.87 -22.32 -7.22
C ARG A 401 6.99 -23.56 -7.16
N LYS A 402 5.86 -23.48 -6.46
CA LYS A 402 4.89 -24.58 -6.28
C LYS A 402 3.73 -24.51 -7.27
N ALA A 403 3.65 -23.46 -8.10
CA ALA A 403 2.62 -23.34 -9.12
C ALA A 403 2.79 -24.46 -10.17
N GLN A 404 1.71 -25.21 -10.41
CA GLN A 404 1.69 -26.27 -11.41
C GLN A 404 1.17 -25.72 -12.75
N CYS A 405 2.07 -25.72 -13.72
CA CYS A 405 1.91 -25.17 -15.07
C CYS A 405 2.63 -26.06 -16.07
#